data_AF-A0A094W6U7-F1
#
_entry.id   AF-A0A094W6U7-F1
#
_cell.length_a   1.000
_cell.length_b   1.000
_cell.length_c   1.000
_cell.angle_alpha   90.00
_cell.angle_beta   90.00
_cell.angle_gamma   90.00
#
_symmetry.space_group_name_H-M   'P 1'
#
loop_
_entity.id
_entity.type
_entity.pdbx_description
1 polymer ?
#
loop_
_entity_poly.entity_id
_entity_poly.type
_entity_poly.pdbx_seq_one_letter_code
_entity_poly.pdbx_strand_id
1 'polypeptide(L)'
;MNLKSQNPQFDTDFFSALNHTLRRQALLSLLERGPLCVCHLTERLGASQPTISRQMAILREKGLVGSFRKGQWIYYDLARELPGWARAILDTLRETRPDIQNQSLHFAQNLCPGQDPPHLLFLCTQNACRSQIAFGWARALGGARVEVRSAGTHPHPEGVNPLAVSVMHARGIDLSGQSSTPVDASLLQWANLVVTVCGEADESCPVLPPGVQKEHWPIPDPDRIHGSSREIFLAFARTCDDIETRVRDLLKRLGIEILDTTLPSPATN
;
A
#
# COMPACT_ATOMS: atom_id res chain seq x y z
N MET A 1 6.85 -3.41 -31.89
CA MET A 1 7.54 -4.55 -32.54
C MET A 1 6.57 -5.71 -32.55
N ASN A 2 6.17 -6.13 -33.75
CA ASN A 2 5.22 -7.21 -34.06
C ASN A 2 5.56 -8.51 -33.33
N LEU A 3 4.71 -8.97 -32.40
CA LEU A 3 4.81 -10.28 -31.80
C LEU A 3 3.80 -11.22 -32.49
N LYS A 4 4.26 -11.85 -33.57
CA LYS A 4 3.80 -13.16 -34.04
C LYS A 4 2.28 -13.36 -34.11
N SER A 5 1.62 -12.67 -35.04
CA SER A 5 0.24 -12.97 -35.44
C SER A 5 0.05 -14.30 -36.18
N GLN A 6 1.08 -15.15 -36.31
CA GLN A 6 0.97 -16.52 -36.82
C GLN A 6 2.03 -17.44 -36.19
N ASN A 7 1.96 -17.69 -34.87
CA ASN A 7 2.60 -18.90 -34.33
C ASN A 7 1.61 -20.07 -34.53
N PRO A 8 1.78 -20.94 -35.54
CA PRO A 8 0.86 -22.06 -35.79
C PRO A 8 0.81 -23.07 -34.64
N GLN A 9 1.75 -22.99 -33.69
CA GLN A 9 1.81 -23.83 -32.50
C GLN A 9 1.29 -23.15 -31.23
N PHE A 10 0.75 -21.92 -31.32
CA PHE A 10 0.36 -21.14 -30.13
C PHE A 10 -0.59 -21.90 -29.21
N ASP A 11 -1.59 -22.60 -29.78
CA ASP A 11 -2.56 -23.37 -29.01
C ASP A 11 -1.88 -24.45 -28.16
N THR A 12 -0.94 -25.18 -28.77
CA THR A 12 -0.17 -26.22 -28.07
C THR A 12 0.77 -25.62 -27.04
N ASP A 13 1.41 -24.48 -27.35
CA ASP A 13 2.26 -23.76 -26.43
C ASP A 13 1.50 -23.27 -25.20
N PHE A 14 0.29 -22.75 -25.41
CA PHE A 14 -0.63 -22.28 -24.38
C PHE A 14 -1.06 -23.43 -23.46
N PHE A 15 -1.60 -24.52 -24.00
CA PHE A 15 -2.02 -25.67 -23.18
C PHE A 15 -0.85 -26.35 -22.49
N SER A 16 0.31 -26.47 -23.16
CA SER A 16 1.55 -26.95 -22.55
C SER A 16 2.02 -26.06 -21.39
N ALA A 17 1.82 -24.75 -21.49
CA ALA A 17 2.10 -23.82 -20.39
C ALA A 17 1.15 -24.01 -19.21
N LEU A 18 -0.16 -24.18 -19.48
CA LEU A 18 -1.17 -24.40 -18.46
C LEU A 18 -1.03 -25.74 -17.73
N ASN A 19 -0.46 -26.76 -18.37
CA ASN A 19 -0.24 -28.06 -17.76
C ASN A 19 0.77 -28.01 -16.59
N HIS A 20 1.60 -26.98 -16.51
CA HIS A 20 2.58 -26.83 -15.43
C HIS A 20 2.06 -25.89 -14.33
N THR A 21 2.01 -26.39 -13.09
CA THR A 21 1.45 -25.67 -11.93
C THR A 21 2.01 -24.25 -11.75
N LEU A 22 3.34 -24.07 -11.69
CA LEU A 22 3.94 -22.74 -11.50
C LEU A 22 3.64 -21.77 -12.66
N ARG A 23 3.64 -22.25 -13.90
CA ARG A 23 3.36 -21.42 -15.08
C ARG A 23 1.89 -20.99 -15.08
N ARG A 24 0.97 -21.93 -14.82
CA ARG A 24 -0.46 -21.64 -14.66
C ARG A 24 -0.71 -20.63 -13.53
N GLN A 25 -0.14 -20.85 -12.35
CA GLN A 25 -0.29 -19.92 -11.22
C GLN A 25 0.33 -18.54 -11.50
N ALA A 26 1.47 -18.48 -12.20
CA ALA A 26 2.07 -17.22 -12.60
C ALA A 26 1.17 -16.45 -13.59
N LEU A 27 0.65 -17.11 -14.63
CA LEU A 27 -0.27 -16.49 -15.60
C LEU A 27 -1.53 -15.95 -14.92
N LEU A 28 -2.10 -16.70 -13.98
CA LEU A 28 -3.26 -16.25 -13.20
C LEU A 28 -2.91 -15.10 -12.24
N SER A 29 -1.69 -15.08 -11.68
CA SER A 29 -1.24 -13.97 -10.82
C SER A 29 -1.04 -12.68 -11.62
N LEU A 30 -0.48 -12.78 -12.84
CA LEU A 30 -0.35 -11.65 -13.76
C LEU A 30 -1.72 -11.17 -14.28
N LEU A 31 -2.67 -12.09 -14.46
CA LEU A 31 -4.06 -11.75 -14.83
C LEU A 31 -4.76 -10.92 -13.75
N GLU A 32 -4.54 -11.27 -12.47
CA GLU A 32 -5.21 -10.65 -11.33
C GLU A 32 -4.58 -9.30 -10.94
N ARG A 33 -3.25 -9.21 -10.96
CA ARG A 33 -2.50 -8.07 -10.39
C ARG A 33 -1.77 -7.21 -11.42
N GLY A 34 -1.77 -7.62 -12.69
CA GLY A 34 -0.97 -6.97 -13.72
C GLY A 34 0.54 -7.29 -13.59
N PRO A 35 1.44 -6.35 -13.93
CA PRO A 35 2.86 -6.63 -14.00
C PRO A 35 3.50 -7.02 -12.66
N LEU A 36 4.23 -8.16 -12.63
CA LEU A 36 4.92 -8.66 -11.45
C LEU A 36 6.42 -8.89 -11.68
N CYS A 37 7.20 -8.62 -10.64
CA CYS A 37 8.63 -8.95 -10.56
C CYS A 37 8.85 -10.46 -10.29
N VAL A 38 10.02 -10.99 -10.65
CA VAL A 38 10.48 -12.35 -10.27
C VAL A 38 10.37 -12.58 -8.75
N CYS A 39 10.70 -11.57 -7.97
CA CYS A 39 10.67 -11.57 -6.52
C CYS A 39 9.24 -11.78 -5.97
N HIS A 40 8.25 -11.00 -6.43
CA HIS A 40 6.84 -11.22 -6.08
C HIS A 40 6.32 -12.60 -6.50
N LEU A 41 6.74 -13.09 -7.67
CA LEU A 41 6.36 -14.42 -8.15
C LEU A 41 7.00 -15.54 -7.29
N THR A 42 8.21 -15.34 -6.78
CA THR A 42 8.91 -16.27 -5.88
C THR A 42 8.15 -16.42 -4.58
N GLU A 43 7.75 -15.30 -3.98
CA GLU A 43 6.97 -15.28 -2.74
C GLU A 43 5.59 -15.89 -2.92
N ARG A 44 4.83 -15.43 -3.92
CA ARG A 44 3.45 -15.88 -4.15
C ARG A 44 3.34 -17.34 -4.57
N LEU A 45 4.33 -17.85 -5.30
CA LEU A 45 4.30 -19.24 -5.80
C LEU A 45 5.09 -20.20 -4.90
N GLY A 46 5.74 -19.70 -3.83
CA GLY A 46 6.51 -20.51 -2.89
C GLY A 46 7.68 -21.26 -3.53
N ALA A 47 8.24 -20.74 -4.63
CA ALA A 47 9.30 -21.39 -5.40
C ALA A 47 10.52 -20.47 -5.52
N SER A 48 11.71 -21.05 -5.61
CA SER A 48 12.96 -20.29 -5.63
C SER A 48 13.10 -19.37 -6.85
N GLN A 49 13.83 -18.25 -6.69
CA GLN A 49 14.06 -17.27 -7.76
C GLN A 49 14.61 -17.90 -9.06
N PRO A 50 15.59 -18.82 -9.04
CA PRO A 50 16.06 -19.50 -10.26
C PRO A 50 14.95 -20.29 -10.96
N THR A 51 14.06 -20.93 -10.19
CA THR A 51 12.92 -21.69 -10.72
C THR A 51 11.93 -20.76 -11.40
N ILE A 52 11.53 -19.67 -10.72
CA ILE A 52 10.61 -18.68 -11.28
C ILE A 52 11.18 -18.04 -12.54
N SER A 53 12.43 -17.59 -12.50
CA SER A 53 13.09 -16.97 -13.65
C SER A 53 13.10 -17.91 -14.86
N ARG A 54 13.37 -19.20 -14.65
CA ARG A 54 13.29 -20.22 -15.70
C ARG A 54 11.88 -20.36 -16.26
N GLN A 55 10.86 -20.42 -15.41
CA GLN A 55 9.47 -20.53 -15.87
C GLN A 55 9.02 -19.28 -16.64
N MET A 56 9.43 -18.09 -16.20
CA MET A 56 9.08 -16.84 -16.87
C MET A 56 9.77 -16.72 -18.24
N ALA A 57 11.02 -17.18 -18.35
CA ALA A 57 11.70 -17.27 -19.64
C ALA A 57 10.95 -18.18 -20.63
N ILE A 58 10.47 -19.35 -20.18
CA ILE A 58 9.67 -20.28 -21.00
C ILE A 58 8.36 -19.63 -21.44
N LEU A 59 7.65 -18.96 -20.54
CA LEU A 59 6.41 -18.27 -20.87
C LEU A 59 6.64 -17.14 -21.88
N ARG A 60 7.77 -16.42 -21.75
CA ARG A 60 8.14 -15.34 -22.65
C ARG A 60 8.49 -15.85 -24.05
N GLU A 61 9.23 -16.94 -24.14
CA GLU A 61 9.56 -17.61 -25.40
C GLU A 61 8.29 -18.06 -26.15
N LYS A 62 7.32 -18.59 -25.40
CA LYS A 62 5.99 -18.98 -25.91
C LYS A 62 5.07 -17.80 -26.22
N GLY A 63 5.49 -16.56 -25.97
CA GLY A 63 4.71 -15.35 -26.24
C GLY A 63 3.52 -15.15 -25.31
N LEU A 64 3.50 -15.81 -24.15
CA LEU A 64 2.40 -15.70 -23.18
C LEU A 64 2.59 -14.53 -22.21
N VAL A 65 3.84 -14.13 -21.99
CA VAL A 65 4.19 -12.97 -21.14
C VAL A 65 5.17 -12.06 -21.87
N GLY A 66 5.00 -10.75 -21.67
CA GLY A 66 6.00 -9.74 -21.98
C GLY A 66 6.92 -9.50 -20.78
N SER A 67 8.04 -8.81 -21.02
CA SER A 67 8.88 -8.31 -19.92
C SER A 67 9.36 -6.89 -20.21
N PHE A 68 9.41 -6.05 -19.19
CA PHE A 68 9.97 -4.70 -19.26
C PHE A 68 10.82 -4.40 -18.03
N ARG A 69 11.73 -3.42 -18.14
CA ARG A 69 12.57 -2.98 -17.02
C ARG A 69 11.98 -1.73 -16.39
N LYS A 70 11.86 -1.71 -15.05
CA LYS A 70 11.57 -0.52 -14.24
C LYS A 70 12.67 -0.45 -13.18
N GLY A 71 13.55 0.55 -13.28
CA GLY A 71 14.76 0.64 -12.44
C GLY A 71 15.71 -0.54 -12.67
N GLN A 72 16.16 -1.17 -11.57
CA GLN A 72 17.06 -2.34 -11.61
C GLN A 72 16.33 -3.68 -11.84
N TRP A 73 15.00 -3.69 -11.90
CA TRP A 73 14.20 -4.92 -11.86
C TRP A 73 13.49 -5.20 -13.19
N ILE A 74 13.30 -6.50 -13.45
CA ILE A 74 12.55 -7.00 -14.61
C ILE A 74 11.15 -7.40 -14.14
N TYR A 75 10.15 -6.77 -14.75
CA TYR A 75 8.75 -7.09 -14.58
C TYR A 75 8.27 -7.94 -15.74
N TYR A 76 7.37 -8.86 -15.44
CA TYR A 76 6.63 -9.67 -16.41
C TYR A 76 5.18 -9.24 -16.39
N ASP A 77 4.54 -9.23 -17.55
CA ASP A 77 3.11 -8.94 -17.70
C ASP A 77 2.52 -9.91 -18.72
N LEU A 78 1.20 -10.12 -18.71
CA LEU A 78 0.56 -10.90 -19.77
C LEU A 78 0.81 -10.26 -21.13
N ALA A 79 0.97 -11.08 -22.16
CA ALA A 79 1.09 -10.57 -23.50
C ALA A 79 -0.15 -9.74 -23.87
N ARG A 80 0.07 -8.53 -24.40
CA ARG A 80 -1.03 -7.61 -24.77
C ARG A 80 -1.91 -8.16 -25.89
N GLU A 81 -1.35 -9.00 -26.74
CA GLU A 81 -1.99 -9.59 -27.92
C GLU A 81 -2.27 -11.09 -27.71
N LEU A 82 -2.88 -11.45 -26.58
CA LEU A 82 -3.37 -12.82 -26.39
C LEU A 82 -4.63 -13.05 -27.23
N PRO A 83 -4.78 -14.19 -27.92
CA PRO A 83 -6.03 -14.56 -28.56
C PRO A 83 -7.20 -14.53 -27.57
N GLY A 84 -8.37 -14.04 -28.01
CA GLY A 84 -9.53 -13.88 -27.14
C GLY A 84 -9.95 -15.18 -26.45
N TRP A 85 -9.82 -16.32 -27.13
CA TRP A 85 -10.10 -17.64 -26.56
C TRP A 85 -9.11 -18.01 -25.43
N ALA A 86 -7.84 -17.65 -25.57
CA ALA A 86 -6.81 -17.96 -24.58
C ALA A 86 -7.04 -17.13 -23.30
N ARG A 87 -7.42 -15.86 -23.49
CA ARG A 87 -7.83 -14.99 -22.38
C ARG A 87 -9.07 -15.52 -21.67
N ALA A 88 -10.10 -15.92 -22.43
CA ALA A 88 -11.32 -16.51 -21.87
C ALA A 88 -11.04 -17.76 -21.02
N ILE A 89 -10.14 -18.65 -21.46
CA ILE A 89 -9.73 -19.82 -20.67
C ILE A 89 -9.06 -19.40 -19.36
N LEU A 90 -8.15 -18.41 -19.38
CA LEU A 90 -7.51 -17.92 -18.17
C LEU A 90 -8.52 -17.28 -17.20
N ASP A 91 -9.51 -16.54 -17.72
CA ASP A 91 -10.59 -15.96 -16.92
C ASP A 91 -11.48 -17.05 -16.30
N THR A 92 -11.86 -18.09 -17.06
CA THR A 92 -12.60 -19.24 -16.52
C THR A 92 -11.80 -19.96 -15.43
N LEU A 93 -10.50 -20.21 -15.65
CA LEU A 93 -9.62 -20.85 -14.67
C LEU A 93 -9.43 -20.03 -13.39
N ARG A 94 -9.54 -18.70 -13.47
CA ARG A 94 -9.55 -17.81 -12.32
C ARG A 94 -10.83 -18.00 -11.52
N GLU A 95 -11.97 -18.06 -12.19
CA GLU A 95 -13.30 -18.19 -11.57
C GLU A 95 -13.54 -19.56 -10.92
N THR A 96 -12.94 -20.64 -11.43
CA THR A 96 -13.10 -21.99 -10.88
C THR A 96 -12.23 -22.30 -9.65
N ARG A 97 -11.40 -21.35 -9.19
CA ARG A 97 -10.53 -21.55 -8.01
C ARG A 97 -10.82 -20.54 -6.88
N PRO A 98 -11.93 -20.70 -6.14
CA PRO A 98 -12.26 -19.87 -4.99
C PRO A 98 -11.25 -20.02 -3.83
N ASP A 99 -10.49 -21.11 -3.79
CA ASP A 99 -9.47 -21.39 -2.78
C ASP A 99 -8.21 -20.49 -2.91
N ILE A 100 -7.98 -19.84 -4.07
CA ILE A 100 -6.98 -18.76 -4.17
C ILE A 100 -7.55 -17.44 -3.67
N GLN A 101 -8.87 -17.23 -3.72
CA GLN A 101 -9.49 -16.00 -3.22
C GLN A 101 -9.41 -15.90 -1.68
N ASN A 102 -9.13 -17.00 -0.97
CA ASN A 102 -9.13 -17.09 0.49
C ASN A 102 -7.83 -17.61 1.11
N GLN A 103 -6.70 -17.58 0.40
CA GLN A 103 -5.38 -17.66 1.04
C GLN A 103 -4.83 -16.26 1.25
N SER A 104 -5.36 -15.66 2.32
CA SER A 104 -4.83 -14.51 3.02
C SER A 104 -4.69 -13.22 2.20
N LEU A 105 -5.42 -12.21 2.70
CA LEU A 105 -5.05 -10.79 2.69
C LEU A 105 -3.67 -10.57 3.36
N HIS A 106 -2.64 -11.29 2.94
CA HIS A 106 -1.28 -11.02 3.37
C HIS A 106 -0.76 -9.89 2.50
N PHE A 107 -0.69 -8.75 3.18
CA PHE A 107 0.07 -7.56 2.90
C PHE A 107 1.58 -7.92 2.78
N ALA A 108 1.93 -8.73 1.79
CA ALA A 108 3.27 -8.81 1.23
C ALA A 108 3.28 -7.96 -0.04
N GLN A 109 2.98 -6.67 0.16
CA GLN A 109 3.26 -5.65 -0.82
C GLN A 109 4.51 -4.94 -0.33
N ASN A 110 5.54 -4.97 -1.16
CA ASN A 110 6.77 -4.18 -1.07
C ASN A 110 7.97 -4.83 -0.35
N LEU A 111 8.53 -5.87 -0.98
CA LEU A 111 9.97 -6.15 -0.88
C LEU A 111 10.66 -6.14 -2.25
N CYS A 112 10.18 -5.27 -3.14
CA CYS A 112 10.73 -5.12 -4.49
C CYS A 112 10.97 -3.64 -4.74
N PRO A 113 12.22 -3.16 -4.72
CA PRO A 113 12.54 -1.78 -5.06
C PRO A 113 12.01 -1.46 -6.47
N GLY A 114 10.95 -0.66 -6.61
CA GLY A 114 10.36 -0.34 -7.92
C GLY A 114 8.85 -0.55 -8.06
N GLN A 115 8.17 -1.11 -7.05
CA GLN A 115 6.76 -0.75 -6.83
C GLN A 115 6.73 0.68 -6.29
N ASP A 116 5.75 1.46 -6.74
CA ASP A 116 5.55 2.78 -6.16
C ASP A 116 5.22 2.60 -4.66
N PRO A 117 5.75 3.44 -3.76
CA PRO A 117 5.51 3.31 -2.33
C PRO A 117 4.00 3.26 -2.04
N PRO A 118 3.53 2.48 -1.04
CA PRO A 118 2.11 2.42 -0.74
C PRO A 118 1.61 3.81 -0.32
N HIS A 119 0.46 4.17 -0.88
CA HIS A 119 -0.21 5.45 -0.64
C HIS A 119 -1.15 5.31 0.55
N LEU A 120 -0.75 5.87 1.69
CA LEU A 120 -1.49 5.88 2.94
C LEU A 120 -2.25 7.21 3.10
N LEU A 121 -3.55 7.14 3.33
CA LEU A 121 -4.39 8.31 3.58
C LEU A 121 -4.98 8.24 5.00
N PHE A 122 -4.58 9.17 5.86
CA PHE A 122 -5.16 9.32 7.20
C PHE A 122 -6.33 10.30 7.18
N LEU A 123 -7.53 9.83 7.55
CA LEU A 123 -8.75 10.62 7.58
C LEU A 123 -9.22 10.87 9.01
N CYS A 124 -9.53 12.12 9.33
CA CYS A 124 -10.33 12.46 10.51
C CYS A 124 -11.40 13.48 10.14
N THR A 125 -12.16 13.99 11.12
CA THR A 125 -13.20 14.98 10.83
C THR A 125 -12.56 16.28 10.34
N GLN A 126 -11.62 16.85 11.10
CA GLN A 126 -11.16 18.23 10.92
C GLN A 126 -9.78 18.39 10.28
N ASN A 127 -9.04 17.30 10.06
CA ASN A 127 -7.65 17.32 9.60
C ASN A 127 -6.70 18.26 10.37
N ALA A 128 -6.98 18.50 11.66
CA ALA A 128 -6.23 19.43 12.50
C ALA A 128 -5.29 18.76 13.52
N CYS A 129 -5.64 17.56 14.02
CA CYS A 129 -4.89 16.91 15.10
C CYS A 129 -4.51 15.45 14.77
N ARG A 130 -5.40 14.48 15.05
CA ARG A 130 -5.08 13.04 14.99
C ARG A 130 -4.53 12.59 13.63
N SER A 131 -5.14 13.00 12.53
CA SER A 131 -4.66 12.61 11.19
C SER A 131 -3.32 13.27 10.82
N GLN A 132 -3.04 14.46 11.34
CA GLN A 132 -1.77 15.18 11.14
C GLN A 132 -0.64 14.51 11.92
N ILE A 133 -0.92 14.09 13.16
CA ILE A 133 -0.01 13.30 13.98
C ILE A 133 0.31 11.96 13.29
N ALA A 134 -0.73 11.26 12.80
CA ALA A 134 -0.55 10.00 12.07
C ALA A 134 0.26 10.16 10.78
N PHE A 135 0.01 11.23 10.02
CA PHE A 135 0.82 11.61 8.87
C PHE A 135 2.29 11.81 9.26
N GLY A 136 2.56 12.60 10.32
CA GLY A 136 3.92 12.90 10.76
C GLY A 136 4.69 11.63 11.13
N TRP A 137 4.08 10.75 11.90
CA TRP A 137 4.69 9.47 12.28
C TRP A 137 4.93 8.56 11.09
N ALA A 138 3.94 8.37 10.22
CA ALA A 138 4.08 7.46 9.09
C ALA A 138 5.15 7.95 8.11
N ARG A 139 5.22 9.26 7.88
CA ARG A 139 6.27 9.88 7.06
C ARG A 139 7.66 9.74 7.69
N ALA A 140 7.79 10.00 9.00
CA ALA A 140 9.07 9.94 9.69
C ALA A 140 9.62 8.50 9.78
N LEU A 141 8.76 7.54 10.11
CA LEU A 141 9.13 6.13 10.31
C LEU A 141 9.25 5.37 8.99
N GLY A 142 8.37 5.63 8.01
CA GLY A 142 8.37 4.95 6.72
C GLY A 142 9.30 5.57 5.68
N GLY A 143 9.62 6.86 5.80
CA GLY A 143 10.50 7.57 4.86
C GLY A 143 10.03 7.46 3.41
N ALA A 144 10.96 7.29 2.47
CA ALA A 144 10.66 7.13 1.04
C ALA A 144 9.98 5.79 0.69
N ARG A 145 9.74 4.91 1.67
CA ARG A 145 9.08 3.61 1.47
C ARG A 145 7.57 3.69 1.61
N VAL A 146 7.03 4.86 1.94
CA VAL A 146 5.60 5.17 1.98
C VAL A 146 5.36 6.54 1.36
N GLU A 147 4.24 6.72 0.69
CA GLU A 147 3.69 8.06 0.48
C GLU A 147 2.49 8.23 1.39
N VAL A 148 2.46 9.37 2.08
CA VAL A 148 1.46 9.61 3.11
C VAL A 148 0.78 10.91 2.82
N ARG A 149 -0.55 10.94 2.95
CA ARG A 149 -1.37 12.15 2.96
C ARG A 149 -2.34 12.09 4.14
N SER A 150 -2.85 13.26 4.53
CA SER A 150 -3.96 13.33 5.48
C SER A 150 -5.03 14.28 4.95
N ALA A 151 -6.28 14.01 5.30
CA ALA A 151 -7.41 14.85 4.91
C ALA A 151 -8.55 14.81 5.94
N GLY A 152 -9.52 15.69 5.76
CA GLY A 152 -10.66 15.90 6.65
C GLY A 152 -11.99 15.93 5.90
N THR A 153 -13.05 15.38 6.49
CA THR A 153 -14.41 15.53 5.95
C THR A 153 -14.93 16.96 6.10
N HIS A 154 -14.53 17.63 7.19
CA HIS A 154 -14.82 19.04 7.50
C HIS A 154 -13.56 19.73 8.02
N PRO A 155 -12.58 20.06 7.15
CA PRO A 155 -11.30 20.64 7.53
C PRO A 155 -11.43 21.88 8.43
N HIS A 156 -10.60 21.95 9.47
CA HIS A 156 -10.56 23.11 10.36
C HIS A 156 -10.06 24.35 9.62
N PRO A 157 -10.79 25.49 9.68
CA PRO A 157 -10.46 26.70 8.90
C PRO A 157 -9.15 27.35 9.33
N GLU A 158 -8.75 27.19 10.60
CA GLU A 158 -7.50 27.75 11.14
C GLU A 158 -6.27 26.85 10.88
N GLY A 159 -6.44 25.72 10.18
CA GLY A 159 -5.35 24.82 9.83
C GLY A 159 -5.05 23.77 10.91
N VAL A 160 -3.76 23.42 11.04
CA VAL A 160 -3.28 22.36 11.95
C VAL A 160 -3.26 22.88 13.39
N ASN A 161 -3.70 22.05 14.34
CA ASN A 161 -3.76 22.39 15.75
C ASN A 161 -2.33 22.67 16.29
N PRO A 162 -2.06 23.87 16.86
CA PRO A 162 -0.73 24.23 17.37
C PRO A 162 -0.18 23.29 18.44
N LEU A 163 -1.04 22.66 19.25
CA LEU A 163 -0.63 21.66 20.24
C LEU A 163 -0.13 20.39 19.56
N ALA A 164 -0.80 19.93 18.49
CA ALA A 164 -0.32 18.80 17.70
C ALA A 164 1.07 19.08 17.11
N VAL A 165 1.28 20.30 16.57
CA VAL A 165 2.60 20.74 16.08
C VAL A 165 3.64 20.71 17.20
N SER A 166 3.32 21.27 18.37
CA SER A 166 4.24 21.36 19.51
C SER A 166 4.66 19.98 20.04
N VAL A 167 3.72 19.04 20.13
CA VAL A 167 3.93 17.69 20.69
C VAL A 167 4.73 16.82 19.73
N MET A 168 4.54 17.00 18.43
CA MET A 168 5.33 16.33 17.38
C MET A 168 6.73 16.93 17.26
N HIS A 169 6.86 18.25 17.36
CA HIS A 169 8.16 18.92 17.36
C HIS A 169 9.03 18.45 18.53
N ALA A 170 8.44 18.24 19.71
CA ALA A 170 9.15 17.66 20.86
C ALA A 170 9.69 16.23 20.61
N ARG A 171 9.19 15.54 19.58
CA ARG A 171 9.64 14.21 19.12
C ARG A 171 10.51 14.29 17.85
N GLY A 172 10.93 15.50 17.46
CA GLY A 172 11.76 15.73 16.30
C GLY A 172 11.03 15.71 14.96
N ILE A 173 9.68 15.77 14.95
CA ILE A 173 8.87 15.76 13.72
C ILE A 173 8.21 17.13 13.54
N ASP A 174 8.58 17.83 12.47
CA ASP A 174 8.00 19.13 12.13
C ASP A 174 6.71 18.97 11.30
N LEU A 175 5.61 19.54 11.80
CA LEU A 175 4.31 19.61 11.14
C LEU A 175 3.92 21.05 10.73
N SER A 176 4.76 22.05 10.98
CA SER A 176 4.42 23.47 10.79
C SER A 176 4.07 23.84 9.34
N GLY A 177 4.63 23.12 8.36
CA GLY A 177 4.33 23.31 6.94
C GLY A 177 3.09 22.55 6.43
N GLN A 178 2.34 21.87 7.30
CA GLN A 178 1.12 21.15 6.91
C GLN A 178 -0.10 22.07 6.95
N SER A 179 -1.11 21.74 6.15
CA SER A 179 -2.39 22.43 6.10
C SER A 179 -3.55 21.46 6.31
N SER A 180 -4.69 22.00 6.74
CA SER A 180 -5.94 21.25 6.85
C SER A 180 -6.58 21.12 5.46
N THR A 181 -6.65 19.89 4.94
CA THR A 181 -7.02 19.59 3.55
C THR A 181 -8.35 18.82 3.49
N PRO A 182 -9.31 19.21 2.63
CA PRO A 182 -10.54 18.46 2.44
C PRO A 182 -10.28 17.12 1.77
N VAL A 183 -11.04 16.09 2.18
CA VAL A 183 -11.08 14.83 1.46
C VAL A 183 -11.86 15.00 0.17
N ASP A 184 -11.32 14.48 -0.93
CA ASP A 184 -11.97 14.47 -2.23
C ASP A 184 -11.82 13.10 -2.92
N ALA A 185 -12.51 12.92 -4.04
CA ALA A 185 -12.47 11.67 -4.79
C ALA A 185 -11.07 11.33 -5.33
N SER A 186 -10.24 12.34 -5.63
CA SER A 186 -8.89 12.13 -6.15
C SER A 186 -7.96 11.56 -5.09
N LEU A 187 -8.09 12.03 -3.83
CA LEU A 187 -7.36 11.50 -2.69
C LEU A 187 -7.76 10.06 -2.38
N LEU A 188 -9.06 9.76 -2.46
CA LEU A 188 -9.56 8.41 -2.24
C LEU A 188 -9.11 7.44 -3.34
N GLN A 189 -9.06 7.89 -4.60
CA GLN A 189 -8.53 7.09 -5.72
C GLN A 189 -7.01 6.92 -5.68
N TRP A 190 -6.30 7.92 -5.15
CA TRP A 190 -4.86 7.86 -4.97
C TRP A 190 -4.45 6.85 -3.89
N ALA A 191 -5.22 6.73 -2.82
CA ALA A 191 -4.89 5.89 -1.68
C ALA A 191 -4.98 4.38 -2.00
N ASN A 192 -4.02 3.61 -1.51
CA ASN A 192 -4.15 2.15 -1.43
C ASN A 192 -4.82 1.72 -0.11
N LEU A 193 -4.53 2.47 0.96
CA LEU A 193 -5.10 2.27 2.28
C LEU A 193 -5.58 3.59 2.86
N VAL A 194 -6.85 3.61 3.27
CA VAL A 194 -7.48 4.70 4.00
C VAL A 194 -7.60 4.30 5.48
N VAL A 195 -7.03 5.10 6.37
CA VAL A 195 -7.08 4.90 7.81
C VAL A 195 -7.94 6.00 8.45
N THR A 196 -9.11 5.64 8.97
CA THR A 196 -9.99 6.57 9.70
C THR A 196 -9.58 6.61 11.16
N VAL A 197 -9.20 7.78 11.68
CA VAL A 197 -8.67 7.93 13.05
C VAL A 197 -9.66 8.52 14.05
N CYS A 198 -10.91 8.74 13.64
CA CYS A 198 -12.03 9.08 14.52
C CYS A 198 -13.31 8.39 14.05
N GLY A 199 -14.20 8.06 15.00
CA GLY A 199 -15.46 7.35 14.68
C GLY A 199 -16.37 8.14 13.74
N GLU A 200 -16.44 9.46 13.90
CA GLU A 200 -17.26 10.31 13.02
C GLU A 200 -16.75 10.34 11.57
N ALA A 201 -15.44 10.33 11.36
CA ALA A 201 -14.89 10.19 10.00
C ALA A 201 -15.06 8.78 9.45
N ASP A 202 -15.19 7.77 10.32
CA ASP A 202 -15.48 6.41 9.91
C ASP A 202 -16.90 6.26 9.35
N GLU A 203 -17.87 6.85 10.06
CA GLU A 203 -19.29 6.90 9.67
C GLU A 203 -19.52 7.79 8.46
N SER A 204 -18.84 8.94 8.39
CA SER A 204 -18.96 9.91 7.30
C SER A 204 -18.04 9.60 6.11
N CYS A 205 -17.31 8.48 6.14
CA CYS A 205 -16.36 8.11 5.09
C CYS A 205 -17.13 7.86 3.78
N PRO A 206 -16.78 8.55 2.68
CA PRO A 206 -17.36 8.27 1.38
C PRO A 206 -17.13 6.82 0.95
N VAL A 207 -17.97 6.33 0.03
CA VAL A 207 -17.79 5.02 -0.58
C VAL A 207 -16.42 4.96 -1.26
N LEU A 208 -15.63 3.96 -0.88
CA LEU A 208 -14.27 3.82 -1.39
C LEU A 208 -14.25 3.22 -2.80
N PRO A 209 -13.32 3.63 -3.67
CA PRO A 209 -13.11 3.01 -4.97
C PRO A 209 -12.72 1.51 -4.84
N PRO A 210 -13.00 0.69 -5.87
CA PRO A 210 -12.57 -0.70 -5.89
C PRO A 210 -11.06 -0.85 -5.70
N GLY A 211 -10.65 -1.76 -4.82
CA GLY A 211 -9.23 -2.03 -4.54
C GLY A 211 -8.61 -1.15 -3.45
N VAL A 212 -9.31 -0.12 -2.96
CA VAL A 212 -8.87 0.70 -1.82
C VAL A 212 -9.29 0.01 -0.52
N GLN A 213 -8.34 -0.20 0.40
CA GLN A 213 -8.62 -0.78 1.70
C GLN A 213 -8.98 0.28 2.74
N LYS A 214 -9.75 -0.11 3.76
CA LYS A 214 -10.13 0.74 4.89
C LYS A 214 -9.72 0.09 6.20
N GLU A 215 -9.11 0.87 7.10
CA GLU A 215 -8.86 0.48 8.49
C GLU A 215 -9.36 1.59 9.43
N HIS A 216 -9.93 1.21 10.57
CA HIS A 216 -10.44 2.16 11.55
C HIS A 216 -9.65 2.10 12.86
N TRP A 217 -9.16 3.26 13.31
CA TRP A 217 -8.52 3.46 14.61
C TRP A 217 -9.42 4.33 15.50
N PRO A 218 -10.09 3.76 16.51
CA PRO A 218 -10.93 4.52 17.42
C PRO A 218 -10.08 5.29 18.43
N ILE A 219 -9.46 6.39 17.99
CA ILE A 219 -8.58 7.21 18.82
C ILE A 219 -9.39 8.32 19.50
N PRO A 220 -9.37 8.40 20.85
CA PRO A 220 -10.04 9.46 21.59
C PRO A 220 -9.57 10.85 21.14
N ASP A 221 -10.50 11.80 21.13
CA ASP A 221 -10.22 13.16 20.73
C ASP A 221 -9.52 13.93 21.87
N PRO A 222 -8.25 14.36 21.72
CA PRO A 222 -7.58 15.10 22.78
C PRO A 222 -8.21 16.47 23.03
N ASP A 223 -8.90 17.05 22.04
CA ASP A 223 -9.58 18.35 22.16
C ASP A 223 -10.79 18.32 23.12
N ARG A 224 -11.29 17.12 23.48
CA ARG A 224 -12.38 16.95 24.45
C ARG A 224 -11.92 16.97 25.90
N ILE A 225 -10.61 16.97 26.15
CA ILE A 225 -10.07 17.02 27.51
C ILE A 225 -10.04 18.47 27.99
N HIS A 226 -10.76 18.73 29.08
CA HIS A 226 -10.77 20.02 29.75
C HIS A 226 -9.93 19.96 31.03
N GLY A 227 -9.20 21.04 31.33
CA GLY A 227 -8.36 21.11 32.53
C GLY A 227 -7.28 22.17 32.39
N SER A 228 -6.24 22.03 33.20
CA SER A 228 -5.03 22.87 33.12
C SER A 228 -4.31 22.66 31.77
N SER A 229 -3.52 23.66 31.36
CA SER A 229 -2.70 23.55 30.13
C SER A 229 -1.78 22.33 30.13
N ARG A 230 -1.32 21.90 31.31
CA ARG A 230 -0.52 20.69 31.48
C ARG A 230 -1.31 19.41 31.21
N GLU A 231 -2.54 19.33 31.69
CA GLU A 231 -3.41 18.16 31.47
C GLU A 231 -3.79 18.03 30.00
N ILE A 232 -4.12 19.15 29.35
CA ILE A 232 -4.39 19.18 27.91
C ILE A 232 -3.15 18.71 27.13
N PHE A 233 -1.97 19.27 27.42
CA PHE A 233 -0.74 18.86 26.76
C PHE A 233 -0.44 17.36 26.95
N LEU A 234 -0.65 16.82 28.16
CA LEU A 234 -0.49 15.39 28.44
C LEU A 234 -1.47 14.52 27.66
N ALA A 235 -2.71 14.97 27.44
CA ALA A 235 -3.67 14.27 26.59
C ALA A 235 -3.17 14.18 25.15
N PHE A 236 -2.70 15.29 24.58
CA PHE A 236 -2.09 15.28 23.24
C PHE A 236 -0.86 14.38 23.16
N ALA A 237 0.01 14.40 24.17
CA ALA A 237 1.18 13.53 24.23
C ALA A 237 0.79 12.04 24.23
N ARG A 238 -0.23 11.65 25.00
CA ARG A 238 -0.74 10.28 25.02
C ARG A 238 -1.34 9.86 23.67
N THR A 239 -2.12 10.74 23.04
CA THR A 239 -2.66 10.52 21.69
C THR A 239 -1.52 10.35 20.68
N CYS A 240 -0.44 11.11 20.81
CA CYS A 240 0.74 11.00 19.97
C CYS A 240 1.42 9.63 20.11
N ASP A 241 1.60 9.13 21.33
CA ASP A 241 2.23 7.83 21.61
C ASP A 241 1.36 6.64 21.16
N ASP A 242 0.03 6.73 21.33
CA ASP A 242 -0.91 5.71 20.82
C ASP A 242 -0.86 5.64 19.28
N ILE A 243 -0.88 6.80 18.62
CA ILE A 243 -0.77 6.87 17.16
C ILE A 243 0.60 6.34 16.68
N GLU A 244 1.69 6.66 17.38
CA GLU A 244 3.02 6.12 17.06
C GLU A 244 3.00 4.60 17.04
N THR A 245 2.46 3.99 18.10
CA THR A 245 2.39 2.53 18.25
C THR A 245 1.61 1.91 17.10
N ARG A 246 0.44 2.47 16.78
CA ARG A 246 -0.42 2.00 15.67
C ARG A 246 0.25 2.15 14.31
N VAL A 247 0.97 3.26 14.09
CA VAL A 247 1.72 3.49 12.85
C VAL A 247 2.87 2.50 12.73
N ARG A 248 3.63 2.23 13.81
CA ARG A 248 4.70 1.22 13.79
C ARG A 248 4.14 -0.16 13.44
N ASP A 249 3.02 -0.54 14.05
CA ASP A 249 2.38 -1.83 13.78
C ASP A 249 1.80 -1.90 12.36
N LEU A 250 1.24 -0.79 11.86
CA LEU A 250 0.83 -0.66 10.48
C LEU A 250 2.02 -0.90 9.55
N LEU A 251 3.09 -0.11 9.68
CA LEU A 251 4.28 -0.22 8.82
C LEU A 251 4.90 -1.63 8.85
N LYS A 252 4.96 -2.27 10.03
CA LYS A 252 5.41 -3.67 10.15
C LYS A 252 4.51 -4.64 9.41
N ARG A 253 3.18 -4.53 9.56
CA ARG A 253 2.22 -5.33 8.77
C ARG A 253 2.37 -5.07 7.29
N LEU A 254 2.79 -3.86 6.91
CA LEU A 254 3.07 -3.50 5.54
C LEU A 254 4.41 -4.02 5.00
N GLY A 255 5.21 -4.73 5.82
CA GLY A 255 6.55 -5.19 5.45
C GLY A 255 7.56 -4.05 5.33
N ILE A 256 7.26 -2.87 5.86
CA ILE A 256 8.09 -1.67 5.74
C ILE A 256 9.05 -1.61 6.91
N GLU A 257 10.34 -1.63 6.60
CA GLU A 257 11.39 -1.40 7.59
C GLU A 257 11.24 0.01 8.17
N ILE A 258 11.19 0.09 9.50
CA ILE A 258 11.00 1.35 10.22
C ILE A 258 12.36 2.04 10.37
N LEU A 259 12.44 3.31 10.02
CA LEU A 259 13.59 4.15 10.36
C LEU A 259 13.58 4.39 11.87
N ASP A 260 14.68 4.06 12.54
CA ASP A 260 14.89 4.51 13.92
C ASP A 260 15.08 6.04 13.90
N THR A 261 14.02 6.74 14.31
CA THR A 261 14.06 8.18 14.58
C THR A 261 14.69 8.44 15.95
N THR A 262 15.76 7.74 16.31
CA THR A 262 16.52 8.05 17.52
C THR A 262 17.28 9.34 17.27
N LEU A 263 16.78 10.42 17.88
CA LEU A 263 17.57 11.63 18.07
C LEU A 263 18.88 11.25 18.79
N PRO A 264 20.03 11.84 18.42
CA PRO A 264 21.22 11.73 19.23
C PRO A 264 20.89 12.21 20.64
N SER A 265 21.24 11.39 21.64
CA SER A 265 21.16 11.73 23.06
C SER A 265 21.67 13.16 23.26
N PRO A 266 20.98 14.02 24.04
CA PRO A 266 21.55 15.32 24.39
C PRO A 266 22.89 15.06 25.06
N ALA A 267 23.96 15.55 24.44
CA ALA A 267 25.28 15.52 25.04
C ALA A 267 25.19 16.24 26.38
N THR A 268 25.34 15.49 27.46
CA THR A 268 25.59 16.04 28.80
C THR A 268 26.90 16.80 28.74
N ASN A 269 26.81 18.13 28.73
CA ASN A 269 27.87 19.06 29.12
C ASN A 269 27.40 19.81 30.36
#